data_AF-A0A2T3YQI2-F1
#
_entry.id   AF-A0A2T3YQI2-F1
#
_cell.length_a   1.000
_cell.length_b   1.000
_cell.length_c   1.000
_cell.angle_alpha   90.00
_cell.angle_beta   90.00
_cell.angle_gamma   90.00
#
_symmetry.space_group_name_H-M   'P 1'
#
loop_
_entity.id
_entity.type
_entity.pdbx_description
1 polymer ?
#
loop_
_entity_poly.entity_id
_entity_poly.type
_entity_poly.pdbx_seq_one_letter_code
_entity_poly.pdbx_strand_id
1 'polypeptide(L)'
;MNVMTNIEINFTLRALQLIFAIIVMGTDGYAIHVFRGHTIYEHFEFGSFYEYYGVPDAWGFLIFCAAWTVMGVFFFLIARVRYADSALISYTRFSVEAVAFFSWLAGFIAVAVNIGSNDCPLEENRCGLLKAATVFGALEWLLFLITTIKTFKLVFNCTSLSKTSKTSLTPSAV
;
A
#
# COMPACT_ATOMS: atom_id res chain seq x y z
N MET A 1 -27.40 6.78 8.65
CA MET A 1 -26.19 6.06 9.12
C MET A 1 -25.62 6.85 10.29
N ASN A 2 -25.58 6.26 11.49
CA ASN A 2 -25.15 6.96 12.71
C ASN A 2 -23.66 7.32 12.64
N VAL A 3 -23.26 8.46 13.21
CA VAL A 3 -21.86 8.94 13.21
C VAL A 3 -20.91 7.91 13.83
N MET A 4 -21.37 7.23 14.87
CA MET A 4 -20.62 6.20 15.60
C MET A 4 -20.22 5.02 14.71
N THR A 5 -21.11 4.54 13.83
CA THR A 5 -20.81 3.40 12.94
C THR A 5 -19.78 3.75 11.87
N ASN A 6 -19.73 5.01 11.40
CA ASN A 6 -18.71 5.45 10.46
C ASN A 6 -17.31 5.50 11.08
N ILE A 7 -17.20 5.83 12.36
CA ILE A 7 -15.93 5.87 13.08
C ILE A 7 -15.36 4.46 13.22
N GLU A 8 -16.18 3.50 13.63
CA GLU A 8 -15.80 2.09 13.78
C GLU A 8 -15.34 1.49 12.46
N ILE A 9 -16.09 1.67 11.37
CA ILE A 9 -15.72 1.14 10.05
C ILE A 9 -14.36 1.67 9.59
N ASN A 10 -14.06 2.95 9.84
CA ASN A 10 -12.77 3.53 9.46
C ASN A 10 -11.61 2.94 10.27
N PHE A 11 -11.83 2.64 11.55
CA PHE A 11 -10.82 2.00 12.39
C PHE A 11 -10.57 0.56 11.95
N THR A 12 -11.63 -0.20 11.68
CA THR A 12 -11.53 -1.57 11.16
C THR A 12 -10.77 -1.64 9.84
N LEU A 13 -11.04 -0.72 8.90
CA LEU A 13 -10.30 -0.66 7.63
C LEU A 13 -8.81 -0.42 7.86
N ARG A 14 -8.43 0.49 8.76
CA ARG A 14 -7.03 0.77 9.10
C ARG A 14 -6.35 -0.42 9.78
N ALA A 15 -7.06 -1.11 10.67
CA ALA A 15 -6.55 -2.30 11.33
C ALA A 15 -6.28 -3.42 10.31
N LEU A 16 -7.19 -3.61 9.36
CA LEU A 16 -7.03 -4.61 8.31
C LEU A 16 -5.85 -4.28 7.38
N GLN A 17 -5.72 -3.00 6.99
CA GLN A 17 -4.58 -2.50 6.21
C GLN A 17 -3.25 -2.81 6.91
N LEU A 18 -3.17 -2.54 8.22
CA LEU A 18 -1.97 -2.82 9.00
C LEU A 18 -1.66 -4.33 9.08
N ILE A 19 -2.67 -5.16 9.30
CA ILE A 19 -2.50 -6.62 9.40
C ILE A 19 -1.98 -7.19 8.08
N PHE A 20 -2.57 -6.82 6.95
CA PHE A 20 -2.14 -7.28 5.63
C PHE A 20 -0.73 -6.78 5.29
N ALA A 21 -0.40 -5.52 5.60
CA ALA A 21 0.96 -5.01 5.44
C ALA A 21 1.99 -5.82 6.26
N ILE A 22 1.67 -6.19 7.50
CA ILE A 22 2.57 -7.02 8.34
C ILE A 22 2.72 -8.43 7.74
N ILE A 23 1.63 -9.03 7.26
CA ILE A 23 1.68 -10.34 6.61
C ILE A 23 2.58 -10.29 5.37
N VAL A 24 2.40 -9.29 4.50
CA VAL A 24 3.24 -9.10 3.30
C VAL A 24 4.71 -8.90 3.67
N MET A 25 4.99 -8.05 4.66
CA MET A 25 6.36 -7.81 5.13
C MET A 25 7.01 -9.10 5.65
N GLY A 26 6.25 -9.95 6.36
CA GLY A 26 6.73 -11.23 6.87
C GLY A 26 6.98 -12.26 5.76
N THR A 27 6.01 -12.45 4.85
CA THR A 27 6.12 -13.45 3.79
C THR A 27 7.20 -13.08 2.77
N ASP A 28 7.25 -11.80 2.39
CA ASP A 28 8.21 -11.32 1.39
C ASP A 28 9.60 -11.14 2.01
N GLY A 29 9.68 -10.65 3.25
CA GLY A 29 10.94 -10.57 4.00
C GLY A 29 11.59 -11.94 4.22
N TYR A 30 10.80 -12.96 4.53
CA TYR A 30 11.28 -14.33 4.61
C TYR A 30 11.77 -14.85 3.25
N ALA A 31 11.01 -14.59 2.19
CA ALA A 31 11.42 -14.99 0.84
C ALA A 31 12.75 -14.37 0.42
N ILE A 32 12.93 -13.07 0.64
CA ILE A 32 14.20 -12.36 0.40
C ILE A 32 15.34 -12.96 1.24
N HIS A 33 15.08 -13.24 2.52
CA HIS A 33 16.10 -13.82 3.41
C HIS A 33 16.57 -15.19 2.90
N VAL A 34 15.64 -16.04 2.47
CA VAL A 34 15.94 -17.37 1.92
C VAL A 34 16.66 -17.28 0.57
N PHE A 35 16.31 -16.29 -0.25
CA PHE A 35 16.88 -16.13 -1.58
C PHE A 35 18.29 -15.50 -1.58
N ARG A 36 18.72 -14.92 -0.46
CA ARG A 36 20.10 -14.43 -0.31
C ARG A 36 21.09 -15.60 -0.40
N GLY A 37 21.89 -15.59 -1.45
CA GLY A 37 22.89 -16.63 -1.73
C GLY A 37 22.50 -17.60 -2.83
N HIS A 38 21.43 -17.32 -3.57
CA HIS A 38 21.05 -18.14 -4.71
C HIS A 38 22.07 -17.99 -5.84
N THR A 39 22.73 -19.09 -6.20
CA THR A 39 23.59 -19.18 -7.38
C THR A 39 22.84 -19.93 -8.47
N ILE A 40 22.80 -19.37 -9.68
CA ILE A 40 22.27 -20.07 -10.85
C ILE A 40 23.42 -20.63 -11.66
N TYR A 41 23.20 -21.84 -12.18
CA TYR A 41 24.11 -22.49 -13.11
C TYR A 41 23.68 -22.10 -14.52
N GLU A 42 24.44 -21.21 -15.14
CA GLU A 42 24.18 -20.77 -16.50
C GLU A 42 25.16 -21.45 -17.45
N HIS A 43 24.64 -21.98 -18.56
CA HIS A 43 25.44 -22.63 -19.60
C HIS A 43 25.51 -21.71 -20.81
N PHE A 44 26.70 -21.16 -21.06
CA PHE A 44 26.96 -20.33 -22.24
C PHE A 44 27.73 -21.16 -23.28
N GLU A 45 27.68 -20.70 -24.54
CA GLU A 45 28.38 -21.32 -25.69
C GLU A 45 29.89 -21.51 -25.46
N PHE A 46 30.49 -20.74 -24.53
CA PHE A 46 31.92 -20.77 -24.20
C PHE A 46 32.26 -21.38 -22.82
N GLY A 47 31.28 -21.94 -22.10
CA GLY A 47 31.51 -22.63 -20.81
C GLY A 47 30.40 -22.38 -19.77
N SER A 48 30.41 -23.19 -18.69
CA SER A 48 29.50 -23.04 -17.55
C SER A 48 30.17 -22.28 -16.41
N PHE A 49 29.43 -21.37 -15.77
CA PHE A 49 29.84 -20.80 -14.50
C PHE A 49 28.65 -20.63 -13.56
N TYR A 50 28.95 -20.49 -12.27
CA TYR A 50 27.96 -20.13 -11.26
C TYR A 50 27.85 -18.61 -11.20
N GLU A 51 26.68 -18.06 -11.49
CA GLU A 51 26.42 -16.63 -11.33
C GLU A 51 25.62 -16.39 -10.05
N TYR A 52 25.98 -15.34 -9.31
CA TYR A 52 25.29 -14.94 -8.10
C TYR A 52 24.05 -14.14 -8.48
N TYR A 53 22.86 -14.73 -8.31
CA TYR A 53 21.63 -14.06 -8.69
C TYR A 53 21.16 -13.16 -7.55
N GLY A 54 20.99 -11.87 -7.84
CA GLY A 54 20.49 -10.89 -6.88
C GLY A 54 19.02 -11.14 -6.55
N VAL A 55 18.59 -10.71 -5.35
CA VAL A 55 17.16 -10.71 -5.00
C VAL A 55 16.41 -9.79 -5.98
N PRO A 56 15.28 -10.22 -6.56
CA PRO A 56 14.50 -9.38 -7.45
C PRO A 56 14.05 -8.06 -6.80
N ASP A 57 14.18 -6.96 -7.53
CA ASP A 57 13.77 -5.61 -7.11
C ASP A 57 12.28 -5.51 -6.78
N ALA A 58 11.44 -6.25 -7.50
CA ALA A 58 10.01 -6.35 -7.27
C ALA A 58 9.66 -6.76 -5.83
N TRP A 59 10.42 -7.68 -5.23
CA TRP A 59 10.21 -8.12 -3.84
C TRP A 59 10.59 -7.00 -2.87
N GLY A 60 11.73 -6.33 -3.12
CA GLY A 60 12.13 -5.17 -2.33
C GLY A 60 11.09 -4.03 -2.35
N PHE A 61 10.45 -3.79 -3.50
CA PHE A 61 9.43 -2.76 -3.63
C PHE A 61 8.13 -3.09 -2.87
N LEU A 62 7.72 -4.36 -2.81
CA LEU A 62 6.53 -4.75 -2.05
C LEU A 62 6.76 -4.60 -0.53
N ILE A 63 7.96 -4.91 -0.02
CA ILE A 63 8.35 -4.59 1.37
C ILE A 63 8.33 -3.09 1.63
N PHE A 64 8.82 -2.28 0.69
CA PHE A 64 8.75 -0.82 0.82
C PHE A 64 7.29 -0.33 0.95
N CYS A 65 6.37 -0.89 0.15
CA CYS A 65 4.93 -0.57 0.25
C CYS A 65 4.35 -0.96 1.63
N ALA A 66 4.75 -2.12 2.15
CA ALA A 66 4.35 -2.56 3.48
C ALA A 66 4.87 -1.63 4.58
N ALA A 67 6.16 -1.23 4.52
CA ALA A 67 6.76 -0.30 5.47
C ALA A 67 6.10 1.10 5.41
N TRP A 68 5.81 1.58 4.20
CA TRP A 68 5.06 2.83 3.99
C TRP A 68 3.68 2.78 4.63
N THR A 69 2.99 1.65 4.55
CA THR A 69 1.65 1.47 5.13
C THR A 69 1.68 1.51 6.64
N VAL A 70 2.65 0.83 7.27
CA VAL A 70 2.87 0.90 8.72
C VAL A 70 3.09 2.35 9.14
N MET A 71 4.02 3.05 8.49
CA MET A 71 4.31 4.46 8.78
C MET A 71 3.08 5.36 8.59
N GLY A 72 2.32 5.16 7.52
CA GLY A 72 1.09 5.91 7.24
C GLY A 72 0.02 5.74 8.30
N VAL A 73 -0.21 4.50 8.77
CA VAL A 73 -1.18 4.22 9.85
C VAL A 73 -0.77 4.92 11.14
N PHE A 74 0.51 4.84 11.53
CA PHE A 74 1.02 5.55 12.72
C PHE A 74 0.86 7.06 12.61
N PHE A 75 1.20 7.64 11.44
CA PHE A 75 1.01 9.06 11.20
C PHE A 75 -0.46 9.49 11.40
N PHE A 76 -1.42 8.70 10.89
CA PHE A 76 -2.84 9.01 11.06
C PHE A 76 -3.36 8.85 12.49
N LEU A 77 -2.86 7.85 13.23
CA LEU A 77 -3.21 7.69 14.65
C LEU A 77 -2.75 8.90 15.46
N ILE A 78 -1.51 9.36 15.24
CA ILE A 78 -0.96 10.54 15.92
C ILE A 78 -1.69 11.82 15.47
N ALA A 79 -1.93 11.99 14.17
CA ALA A 79 -2.62 13.16 13.63
C ALA A 79 -4.05 13.30 14.19
N ARG A 80 -4.79 12.18 14.32
CA ARG A 80 -6.13 12.18 14.93
C ARG A 80 -6.13 12.67 16.39
N VAL A 81 -5.10 12.31 17.16
CA VAL A 81 -5.01 12.69 18.59
C VAL A 81 -4.63 14.16 18.77
N ARG A 82 -3.81 14.70 17.86
CA ARG A 82 -3.09 15.96 18.10
C ARG A 82 -3.61 17.15 17.31
N TYR A 83 -4.30 16.93 16.20
CA TYR A 83 -4.74 18.00 15.31
C TYR A 83 -6.19 17.76 14.85
N ALA A 84 -7.13 18.44 15.51
CA ALA A 84 -8.51 18.54 15.04
C ALA A 84 -8.62 19.64 13.97
N ASP A 85 -9.22 19.30 12.83
CA ASP A 85 -9.87 20.23 11.89
C ASP A 85 -9.01 21.29 11.19
N SER A 86 -7.99 20.88 10.44
CA SER A 86 -7.41 21.72 9.38
C SER A 86 -7.60 21.09 8.00
N ALA A 87 -8.04 21.89 7.02
CA ALA A 87 -8.18 21.48 5.62
C ALA A 87 -6.87 20.89 5.05
N LEU A 88 -5.72 21.30 5.58
CA LEU A 88 -4.40 20.77 5.21
C LEU A 88 -4.23 19.30 5.58
N ILE A 89 -4.83 18.86 6.69
CA ILE A 89 -4.78 17.46 7.14
C ILE A 89 -5.61 16.58 6.22
N SER A 90 -6.76 17.08 5.76
CA SER A 90 -7.62 16.38 4.79
C SER A 90 -6.92 16.18 3.44
N TYR A 91 -6.20 17.20 2.95
CA TYR A 91 -5.43 17.08 1.70
C TYR A 91 -4.25 16.13 1.86
N THR A 92 -3.46 16.28 2.94
CA THR A 92 -2.33 15.39 3.24
C THR A 92 -2.78 13.94 3.35
N ARG A 93 -3.93 13.70 3.99
CA ARG A 93 -4.52 12.37 4.11
C ARG A 93 -4.86 11.78 2.75
N PHE A 94 -5.47 12.57 1.87
CA PHE A 94 -5.77 12.12 0.51
C PHE A 94 -4.50 11.78 -0.27
N SER A 95 -3.46 12.62 -0.21
CA SER A 95 -2.19 12.37 -0.89
C SER A 95 -1.50 11.09 -0.40
N VAL A 96 -1.43 10.87 0.92
CA VAL A 96 -0.83 9.64 1.48
C VAL A 96 -1.62 8.40 1.06
N GLU A 97 -2.95 8.46 1.05
CA GLU A 97 -3.79 7.34 0.58
C GLU A 97 -3.64 7.08 -0.92
N ALA A 98 -3.52 8.12 -1.75
CA ALA A 98 -3.31 7.98 -3.18
C ALA A 98 -1.94 7.37 -3.50
N VAL A 99 -0.87 7.83 -2.83
CA VAL A 99 0.48 7.24 -2.98
C VAL A 99 0.46 5.78 -2.59
N ALA A 100 -0.18 5.44 -1.46
CA ALA A 100 -0.32 4.06 -1.03
C ALA A 100 -1.08 3.22 -2.07
N PHE A 101 -2.22 3.70 -2.56
CA PHE A 101 -3.01 3.05 -3.61
C PHE A 101 -2.18 2.72 -4.87
N PHE A 102 -1.44 3.69 -5.41
CA PHE A 102 -0.61 3.45 -6.60
C PHE A 102 0.58 2.55 -6.31
N SER A 103 1.22 2.70 -5.14
CA SER A 103 2.37 1.88 -4.76
C SER A 103 1.99 0.41 -4.61
N TRP A 104 0.86 0.10 -3.94
CA TRP A 104 0.38 -1.26 -3.80
C TRP A 104 -0.04 -1.86 -5.13
N LEU A 105 -0.67 -1.09 -6.02
CA LEU A 105 -1.00 -1.52 -7.38
C LEU A 105 0.25 -1.95 -8.14
N ALA A 106 1.26 -1.08 -8.18
CA ALA A 106 2.53 -1.38 -8.84
C ALA A 106 3.22 -2.58 -8.17
N GLY A 107 3.15 -2.68 -6.84
CA GLY A 107 3.86 -3.67 -6.04
C GLY A 107 3.39 -5.09 -6.31
N PHE A 108 2.08 -5.35 -6.18
CA PHE A 108 1.59 -6.71 -6.40
C PHE A 108 1.72 -7.12 -7.87
N ILE A 109 1.56 -6.19 -8.82
CA ILE A 109 1.75 -6.48 -10.25
C ILE A 109 3.21 -6.83 -10.54
N ALA A 110 4.16 -6.05 -10.01
CA ALA A 110 5.58 -6.32 -10.20
C ALA A 110 5.96 -7.72 -9.68
N VAL A 111 5.49 -8.08 -8.49
CA VAL A 111 5.73 -9.42 -7.92
C VAL A 111 5.01 -10.51 -8.72
N ALA A 112 3.78 -10.28 -9.19
CA ALA A 112 3.04 -11.23 -10.04
C ALA A 112 3.76 -11.52 -11.37
N VAL A 113 4.24 -10.47 -12.05
CA VAL A 113 5.00 -10.60 -13.29
C VAL A 113 6.31 -11.33 -13.01
N ASN A 114 7.00 -10.98 -11.93
CA ASN A 114 8.26 -11.62 -11.57
C ASN A 114 8.10 -13.13 -11.31
N ILE A 115 7.02 -13.55 -10.64
CA ILE A 115 6.69 -14.98 -10.44
C ILE A 115 6.38 -15.68 -11.78
N GLY A 116 5.77 -14.98 -12.73
CA GLY A 116 5.40 -15.54 -14.03
C GLY A 116 6.56 -15.61 -15.03
N SER A 117 7.57 -14.74 -14.89
CA SER A 117 8.71 -14.66 -15.80
C SER A 117 9.94 -15.43 -15.31
N ASN A 118 10.16 -15.47 -13.99
CA ASN A 118 11.25 -16.23 -13.39
C ASN A 118 10.63 -17.46 -12.73
N ASP A 119 10.77 -18.62 -13.38
CA ASP A 119 10.38 -19.90 -12.80
C ASP A 119 11.05 -20.03 -11.43
N CYS A 120 10.28 -19.86 -10.37
CA CYS A 120 10.75 -20.01 -9.00
C CYS A 120 11.56 -21.30 -8.89
N PRO A 121 12.78 -21.27 -8.29
CA PRO A 121 13.68 -22.41 -8.31
C PRO A 121 12.98 -23.68 -7.80
N LEU A 122 12.95 -24.69 -8.67
CA LEU A 122 12.21 -25.95 -8.53
C LEU A 122 12.62 -26.77 -7.30
N GLU A 123 13.77 -26.50 -6.70
CA GLU A 123 14.31 -27.34 -5.63
C GLU A 123 13.50 -27.26 -4.33
N GLU A 124 12.76 -26.18 -4.08
CA GLU A 124 11.89 -26.12 -2.92
C GLU A 124 10.60 -25.36 -3.24
N ASN A 125 9.47 -25.94 -2.86
CA ASN A 125 8.07 -25.53 -3.04
C ASN A 125 7.69 -24.13 -2.45
N ARG A 126 8.62 -23.18 -2.45
CA ARG A 126 8.68 -21.91 -1.68
C ARG A 126 8.07 -20.71 -2.41
N CYS A 127 7.74 -20.86 -3.69
CA CYS A 127 6.99 -19.83 -4.43
C CYS A 127 5.58 -19.59 -3.84
N GLY A 128 5.06 -20.51 -3.01
CA GLY A 128 3.79 -20.34 -2.32
C GLY A 128 3.73 -19.09 -1.41
N LEU A 129 4.85 -18.75 -0.75
CA LEU A 129 4.96 -17.55 0.08
C LEU A 129 4.84 -16.27 -0.74
N LEU A 130 5.48 -16.23 -1.91
CA LEU A 130 5.37 -15.11 -2.84
C LEU A 130 3.97 -14.98 -3.41
N LYS A 131 3.36 -16.10 -3.81
CA LYS A 131 1.97 -16.10 -4.29
C LYS A 131 1.02 -15.56 -3.22
N ALA A 132 1.21 -15.96 -1.96
CA ALA A 132 0.47 -15.40 -0.84
C ALA A 132 0.74 -13.89 -0.68
N ALA A 133 2.00 -13.45 -0.73
CA ALA A 133 2.37 -12.04 -0.66
C ALA A 133 1.68 -11.21 -1.76
N THR A 134 1.64 -11.72 -2.99
CA THR A 134 0.94 -11.09 -4.12
C THR A 134 -0.57 -10.99 -3.88
N VAL A 135 -1.21 -12.05 -3.37
CA VAL A 135 -2.65 -12.04 -3.06
C VAL A 135 -2.97 -11.03 -1.95
N PHE A 136 -2.21 -11.04 -0.86
CA PHE A 136 -2.39 -10.08 0.22
C PHE A 136 -2.09 -8.65 -0.24
N GLY A 137 -1.11 -8.44 -1.13
CA GLY A 137 -0.84 -7.14 -1.74
C GLY A 137 -1.99 -6.64 -2.62
N ALA A 138 -2.66 -7.52 -3.36
CA ALA A 138 -3.85 -7.17 -4.14
C ALA A 138 -5.07 -6.84 -3.26
N LEU A 139 -5.25 -7.58 -2.15
CA LEU A 139 -6.28 -7.26 -1.15
C LEU A 139 -6.00 -5.91 -0.48
N GLU A 140 -4.74 -5.62 -0.17
CA GLU A 140 -4.33 -4.36 0.42
C GLU A 140 -4.57 -3.17 -0.51
N TRP A 141 -4.26 -3.35 -1.80
CA TRP A 141 -4.63 -2.39 -2.84
C TRP A 141 -6.14 -2.09 -2.85
N LEU A 142 -6.99 -3.12 -2.73
CA LEU A 142 -8.44 -2.94 -2.68
C LEU A 142 -8.89 -2.15 -1.44
N LEU A 143 -8.26 -2.38 -0.28
CA LEU A 143 -8.53 -1.58 0.91
C LEU A 143 -8.15 -0.11 0.70
N PHE A 144 -6.99 0.15 0.09
CA PHE A 144 -6.58 1.51 -0.24
C PHE A 144 -7.49 2.17 -1.27
N LEU A 145 -8.04 1.43 -2.23
CA LEU A 145 -9.06 1.93 -3.16
C LEU A 145 -10.30 2.41 -2.38
N ILE A 146 -10.81 1.57 -1.47
CA ILE A 146 -11.99 1.88 -0.65
C ILE A 146 -11.72 3.11 0.23
N THR A 147 -10.57 3.19 0.90
CA THR A 147 -10.25 4.36 1.74
C THR A 147 -10.10 5.62 0.91
N THR A 148 -9.41 5.54 -0.23
CA THR A 148 -9.20 6.69 -1.13
C THR A 148 -10.53 7.23 -1.65
N ILE A 149 -11.48 6.37 -2.03
CA ILE A 149 -12.83 6.80 -2.45
C ILE A 149 -13.56 7.50 -1.31
N LYS A 150 -13.46 7.00 -0.07
CA LYS A 150 -14.08 7.65 1.10
C LYS A 150 -13.46 9.02 1.37
N THR A 151 -12.13 9.10 1.37
CA THR A 151 -11.40 10.35 1.61
C THR A 151 -11.66 11.36 0.50
N PHE A 152 -11.71 10.93 -0.76
CA PHE A 152 -12.11 11.74 -1.90
C PHE A 152 -13.50 12.34 -1.68
N LYS A 153 -14.52 11.52 -1.40
CA LYS A 153 -15.87 12.02 -1.14
C LYS A 153 -15.91 13.03 0.02
N LEU A 154 -15.13 12.80 1.08
CA LEU A 154 -15.07 13.72 2.21
C LEU A 154 -14.48 15.09 1.80
N VAL A 155 -13.34 15.10 1.08
CA VAL A 155 -12.69 16.33 0.63
C VAL A 155 -13.59 17.11 -0.34
N PHE A 156 -14.17 16.43 -1.34
CA PHE A 156 -14.99 17.10 -2.36
C PHE A 156 -16.36 17.55 -1.84
N ASN A 157 -16.98 16.81 -0.91
CA ASN A 157 -18.22 17.27 -0.26
C ASN A 157 -17.98 18.42 0.73
N CYS A 158 -16.87 18.45 1.45
CA CYS A 158 -16.50 19.61 2.27
C CYS A 158 -16.20 20.86 1.41
N THR A 159 -15.66 20.65 0.20
CA THR A 159 -15.39 21.74 -0.75
C THR A 159 -16.68 22.36 -1.31
N SER A 160 -17.74 21.58 -1.50
CA SER A 160 -19.03 22.12 -1.95
C SER A 160 -19.70 22.99 -0.88
N LEU A 161 -19.64 22.59 0.40
CA LEU A 161 -20.20 23.37 1.51
C LEU A 161 -19.47 24.71 1.74
N SER A 162 -18.15 24.70 1.61
CA SER A 162 -17.33 25.92 1.70
C SER A 162 -17.66 26.93 0.58
N LYS A 163 -18.03 26.46 -0.62
CA LYS A 163 -18.47 27.34 -1.71
C LYS A 163 -19.83 27.99 -1.42
N THR A 164 -20.75 27.30 -0.76
CA THR A 164 -22.07 27.87 -0.43
C THR A 164 -21.99 28.91 0.70
N SER A 165 -21.09 28.74 1.67
CA SER A 165 -20.92 29.69 2.79
C SER A 165 -20.25 31.02 2.39
N LYS A 166 -19.45 31.05 1.31
CA LYS A 166 -18.83 32.31 0.85
C LYS A 166 -19.79 33.21 0.06
N THR A 167 -20.91 32.67 -0.42
CA THR A 167 -21.89 33.43 -1.21
C THR A 167 -22.93 34.16 -0.34
N SER A 168 -23.01 33.90 0.97
CA SER A 168 -24.00 34.52 1.86
C SER A 168 -23.48 35.74 2.64
N LEU A 169 -22.30 36.28 2.33
CA LEU A 169 -21.66 37.39 3.05
C LEU A 169 -21.37 38.61 2.17
N THR A 170 -22.16 38.86 1.12
CA THR A 170 -22.29 40.21 0.56
C THR A 170 -23.54 40.86 1.16
N PRO A 171 -23.42 41.70 2.20
CA PRO A 171 -24.50 42.60 2.55
C PRO A 171 -24.64 43.61 1.42
N SER A 172 -25.85 43.67 0.86
CA SER A 172 -26.30 44.77 0.01
C SER A 172 -26.06 46.08 0.76
N ALA A 173 -25.07 46.86 0.31
CA ALA A 173 -24.93 48.25 0.70
C ALA A 173 -25.46 49.10 -0.45
N VAL A 174 -26.48 49.88 -0.07
CA VAL A 174 -27.21 50.93 -0.80
C VAL A 174 -26.29 51.92 -1.50
#